data_AF-A0A2S9FKU8-F1
#
_entry.id   AF-A0A2S9FKU8-F1
#
_cell.length_a   1.000
_cell.length_b   1.000
_cell.length_c   1.000
_cell.angle_alpha   90.00
_cell.angle_beta   90.00
_cell.angle_gamma   90.00
#
_symmetry.space_group_name_H-M   'P 1'
#
loop_
_entity.id
_entity.type
_entity.pdbx_description
1 polymer ?
#
loop_
_entity_poly.entity_id
_entity_poly.type
_entity_poly.pdbx_seq_one_letter_code
_entity_poly.pdbx_strand_id
1 'polypeptide(L)'
;FAGGLTDDQRRQLFDEHVTWYRMYGMSMRPVPKTWEEFQEYWDHMCTNVLENNWAAREVLDLSTMPKHPSLEWVPDPLWKLNLLIMQRFLLFMTVGLYDPPVRELMGFTWSPRQEWVHRRIGNALHLATKLLPDRVMMHPRKRSAMDRAFGRLPVDAPLVETPAR
;
A
#
# COMPACT_ATOMS: atom_id res chain seq x y z
N PHE A 1 8.22 -8.12 3.43
CA PHE A 1 7.08 -8.02 4.37
C PHE A 1 6.57 -9.42 4.69
N ALA A 2 6.01 -9.62 5.90
CA ALA A 2 5.23 -10.80 6.27
C ALA A 2 5.90 -12.21 6.13
N GLY A 3 7.21 -12.32 6.32
CA GLY A 3 7.94 -13.60 6.17
C GLY A 3 8.41 -13.91 4.75
N GLY A 4 8.03 -13.07 3.77
CA GLY A 4 8.43 -13.22 2.36
C GLY A 4 7.57 -14.24 1.60
N LEU A 5 7.45 -14.03 0.29
CA LEU A 5 6.81 -15.00 -0.61
C LEU A 5 7.89 -15.88 -1.23
N THR A 6 7.60 -17.18 -1.31
CA THR A 6 8.33 -18.12 -2.17
C THR A 6 8.14 -17.77 -3.65
N ASP A 7 8.99 -18.29 -4.53
CA ASP A 7 8.88 -18.00 -5.96
C ASP A 7 7.56 -18.52 -6.55
N ASP A 8 7.10 -19.69 -6.12
CA ASP A 8 5.79 -20.23 -6.55
C ASP A 8 4.65 -19.32 -6.09
N GLN A 9 4.71 -18.81 -4.86
CA GLN A 9 3.71 -17.85 -4.36
C GLN A 9 3.76 -16.51 -5.11
N ARG A 10 4.93 -16.05 -5.56
CA ARG A 10 5.04 -14.84 -6.40
C ARG A 10 4.39 -15.04 -7.76
N ARG A 11 4.63 -16.18 -8.40
CA ARG A 11 4.00 -16.56 -9.66
C ARG A 11 2.48 -16.65 -9.53
N GLN A 12 1.99 -17.32 -8.49
CA GLN A 12 0.57 -17.37 -8.19
C GLN A 12 -0.02 -15.96 -7.98
N LEU A 13 0.66 -15.12 -7.20
CA LEU A 13 0.21 -13.76 -6.94
C LEU A 13 0.14 -12.93 -8.23
N PHE A 14 1.09 -13.12 -9.15
CA PHE A 14 1.07 -12.48 -10.45
C PHE A 14 -0.16 -12.89 -11.28
N ASP A 15 -0.45 -14.19 -11.38
CA ASP A 15 -1.62 -14.70 -12.12
C ASP A 15 -2.95 -14.17 -11.53
N GLU A 16 -3.02 -14.08 -10.20
CA GLU A 16 -4.15 -13.47 -9.49
C GLU A 16 -4.28 -11.97 -9.79
N HIS A 17 -3.17 -11.22 -9.83
CA HIS A 17 -3.17 -9.81 -10.19
C HIS A 17 -3.62 -9.57 -11.63
N VAL A 18 -3.19 -10.41 -12.58
CA VAL A 18 -3.66 -10.36 -13.97
C VAL A 18 -5.17 -10.57 -14.02
N THR A 19 -5.69 -11.48 -13.19
CA THR A 19 -7.14 -11.73 -13.08
C THR A 19 -7.88 -10.51 -12.54
N TRP A 20 -7.36 -9.83 -11.52
CA TRP A 20 -7.95 -8.58 -11.01
C TRP A 20 -7.85 -7.43 -12.01
N TYR A 21 -6.73 -7.31 -12.73
CA TYR A 21 -6.54 -6.29 -13.75
C TYR A 21 -7.62 -6.37 -14.83
N ARG A 22 -8.00 -7.58 -15.26
CA ARG A 22 -9.09 -7.82 -16.22
C ARG A 22 -10.44 -7.26 -15.75
N MET A 23 -10.67 -7.22 -14.43
CA MET A 23 -11.92 -6.70 -13.86
C MET A 23 -12.05 -5.18 -14.03
N TYR A 24 -10.94 -4.45 -14.24
CA TYR A 24 -11.01 -3.02 -14.56
C TYR A 24 -11.55 -2.73 -15.97
N GLY A 25 -11.70 -3.75 -16.83
CA GLY A 25 -12.19 -3.58 -18.21
C GLY A 25 -11.19 -2.90 -19.15
N MET A 26 -9.92 -2.81 -18.76
CA MET A 26 -8.85 -2.24 -19.58
C MET A 26 -8.30 -3.25 -20.59
N SER A 27 -7.57 -2.75 -21.60
CA SER A 27 -6.93 -3.61 -22.61
C SER A 27 -5.89 -4.53 -21.97
N MET A 28 -5.89 -5.80 -22.35
CA MET A 28 -4.88 -6.78 -21.93
C MET A 28 -3.61 -6.77 -22.79
N ARG A 29 -3.56 -5.97 -23.86
CA ARG A 29 -2.40 -5.90 -24.76
C ARG A 29 -1.08 -5.52 -24.07
N PRO A 30 -1.03 -4.55 -23.12
CA PRO A 30 0.21 -4.18 -22.46
C PRO A 30 0.56 -5.08 -21.26
N VAL A 31 -0.27 -6.07 -20.93
CA VAL A 31 -0.08 -6.88 -19.71
C VAL A 31 0.92 -8.00 -20.01
N PRO A 32 2.01 -8.13 -19.22
CA PRO A 32 2.95 -9.24 -19.35
C PRO A 32 2.24 -10.60 -19.23
N LYS A 33 2.72 -11.61 -19.94
CA LYS A 33 2.09 -12.95 -19.98
C LYS A 33 2.68 -13.89 -18.94
N THR A 34 3.89 -13.61 -18.46
CA THR A 34 4.61 -14.43 -17.48
C THR A 34 5.19 -13.56 -16.38
N TRP A 35 5.55 -14.21 -15.27
CA TRP A 35 6.24 -13.56 -14.16
C TRP A 35 7.59 -12.96 -14.60
N GLU A 36 8.35 -13.66 -15.43
CA GLU A 36 9.63 -13.20 -15.98
C GLU A 36 9.47 -11.95 -16.84
N GLU A 37 8.51 -11.95 -17.78
CA GLU A 37 8.20 -10.78 -18.60
C GLU A 37 7.77 -9.58 -17.74
N PHE A 38 7.06 -9.84 -16.64
CA PHE A 38 6.71 -8.78 -15.70
C PHE A 38 7.93 -8.20 -14.97
N GLN A 39 8.90 -9.03 -14.60
CA GLN A 39 10.14 -8.55 -13.97
C GLN A 39 10.94 -7.65 -14.94
N GLU A 40 11.05 -8.06 -16.20
CA GLU A 40 11.70 -7.26 -17.25
C GLU A 40 10.95 -5.93 -17.51
N TYR A 41 9.62 -6.00 -17.61
CA TYR A 41 8.78 -4.81 -17.74
C TYR A 41 8.94 -3.87 -16.55
N TRP A 42 8.94 -4.39 -15.32
CA TRP A 42 9.10 -3.61 -14.10
C TRP A 42 10.45 -2.90 -14.05
N ASP A 43 11.55 -3.62 -14.31
CA ASP A 43 12.89 -3.05 -14.38
C ASP A 43 12.99 -1.96 -15.44
N HIS A 44 12.45 -2.21 -16.64
CA HIS A 44 12.42 -1.21 -17.70
C HIS A 44 11.64 0.04 -17.29
N MET A 45 10.47 -0.12 -16.68
CA MET A 45 9.64 1.00 -16.20
C MET A 45 10.38 1.83 -15.16
N CYS A 46 10.95 1.17 -14.15
CA CYS A 46 11.66 1.84 -13.06
C CYS A 46 12.92 2.58 -13.52
N THR A 47 13.66 2.01 -14.47
CA THR A 47 14.95 2.53 -14.90
C THR A 47 14.86 3.53 -16.06
N ASN A 48 13.88 3.37 -16.97
CA ASN A 48 13.86 4.10 -18.25
C ASN A 48 12.61 4.95 -18.49
N VAL A 49 11.47 4.62 -17.88
CA VAL A 49 10.18 5.25 -18.22
C VAL A 49 9.70 6.22 -17.15
N LEU A 50 9.91 5.90 -15.87
CA LEU A 50 9.48 6.80 -14.80
C LEU A 50 10.28 8.11 -14.83
N GLU A 51 9.57 9.21 -14.57
CA GLU A 51 10.13 10.55 -14.58
C GLU A 51 9.89 11.26 -13.24
N ASN A 52 10.87 12.07 -12.83
CA ASN A 52 10.75 12.94 -11.68
C ASN A 52 10.04 14.25 -12.07
N ASN A 53 8.71 14.22 -12.08
CA ASN A 53 7.86 15.37 -12.43
C ASN A 53 7.23 16.03 -11.20
N TRP A 54 6.58 17.19 -11.39
CA TRP A 54 5.93 17.94 -10.31
C TRP A 54 4.87 17.10 -9.57
N ALA A 55 3.99 16.41 -10.30
CA ALA A 55 2.92 15.63 -9.70
C ALA A 55 3.47 14.50 -8.79
N ALA A 56 4.56 13.84 -9.22
CA ALA A 56 5.24 12.81 -8.43
C ALA A 56 5.82 13.37 -7.12
N ARG A 57 6.29 14.63 -7.12
CA ARG A 57 6.77 15.31 -5.91
C ARG A 57 5.64 15.79 -5.01
N GLU A 58 4.58 16.34 -5.61
CA GLU A 58 3.44 16.87 -4.88
C GLU A 58 2.73 15.79 -4.06
N VAL A 59 2.58 14.57 -4.61
CA VAL A 59 1.98 13.43 -3.88
C VAL A 59 2.79 13.04 -2.64
N LEU A 60 4.09 13.33 -2.61
CA LEU A 60 4.96 13.10 -1.45
C LEU A 60 4.94 14.26 -0.45
N ASP A 61 4.42 15.42 -0.84
CA ASP A 61 4.26 16.56 0.05
C ASP A 61 2.93 16.48 0.81
N LEU A 62 3.01 15.97 2.03
CA LEU A 62 1.87 15.85 2.93
C LEU A 62 1.71 17.09 3.83
N SER A 63 2.54 18.12 3.67
CA SER A 63 2.53 19.30 4.54
C SER A 63 1.25 20.13 4.44
N THR A 64 0.55 20.02 3.31
CA THR A 64 -0.70 20.73 3.02
C THR A 64 -1.94 19.85 3.23
N MET A 65 -1.78 18.62 3.73
CA MET A 65 -2.89 17.69 3.88
C MET A 65 -3.96 18.25 4.85
N PRO A 66 -5.23 18.39 4.39
CA PRO A 66 -6.29 18.87 5.25
C PRO A 66 -6.63 17.86 6.33
N LYS A 67 -7.21 18.32 7.44
CA LYS A 67 -7.75 17.44 8.46
C LYS A 67 -8.88 16.61 7.86
N HIS A 68 -8.90 15.32 8.17
CA HIS A 68 -10.09 14.52 7.92
C HIS A 68 -11.26 15.08 8.77
N PRO A 69 -12.52 15.08 8.28
CA PRO A 69 -13.66 15.63 9.02
C PRO A 69 -13.81 15.09 10.46
N SER A 70 -13.42 13.83 10.70
CA SER A 70 -13.44 13.23 12.04
C SER A 70 -12.36 13.76 13.01
N LEU A 71 -11.42 14.56 12.53
CA LEU A 71 -10.28 15.09 13.28
C LEU A 71 -10.32 16.62 13.38
N GLU A 72 -11.43 17.26 13.00
CA GLU A 72 -11.58 18.73 13.10
C GLU A 72 -11.43 19.25 14.54
N TRP A 73 -11.72 18.41 15.53
CA TRP A 73 -11.55 18.74 16.96
C TRP A 73 -10.09 18.95 17.38
N VAL A 74 -9.11 18.54 16.56
CA VAL A 74 -7.69 18.72 16.87
C VAL A 74 -7.26 20.17 16.57
N PRO A 75 -6.66 20.91 17.52
CA PRO A 75 -6.16 22.27 17.28
C PRO A 75 -5.14 22.36 16.13
N ASP A 76 -5.18 23.46 15.36
CA ASP A 76 -4.29 23.67 14.19
C ASP A 76 -2.79 23.54 14.49
N PRO A 77 -2.25 24.06 15.61
CA PRO A 77 -0.82 23.91 15.90
C PRO A 77 -0.43 22.45 16.12
N LEU A 78 -1.29 21.67 16.78
CA LEU A 78 -1.07 20.24 17.01
C LEU A 78 -1.17 19.46 15.69
N TRP A 79 -2.09 19.85 14.81
CA TRP A 79 -2.18 19.26 13.47
C TRP A 79 -0.93 19.53 12.63
N LYS A 80 -0.43 20.77 12.63
CA LYS A 80 0.83 21.12 11.94
C LYS A 80 2.02 20.33 12.46
N LEU A 81 2.12 20.15 13.78
CA LEU A 81 3.16 19.31 14.39
C LEU A 81 3.02 17.84 13.97
N ASN A 82 1.79 17.32 13.97
CA ASN A 82 1.51 15.97 13.50
C ASN A 82 1.93 15.78 12.03
N LEU A 83 1.57 16.71 11.14
CA LEU A 83 1.97 16.66 9.73
C LEU A 83 3.49 16.65 9.58
N LEU A 84 4.22 17.48 10.33
CA LEU A 84 5.68 17.53 10.26
C LEU A 84 6.35 16.19 10.62
N ILE A 85 5.78 15.47 11.59
CA ILE A 85 6.30 14.16 12.03
C ILE A 85 5.83 13.06 11.08
N MET A 86 4.54 13.04 10.77
CA MET A 86 3.92 12.02 9.92
C MET A 86 4.44 12.08 8.49
N GLN A 87 4.66 13.27 7.92
CA GLN A 87 5.25 13.41 6.59
C GLN A 87 6.62 12.75 6.53
N ARG A 88 7.50 12.99 7.52
CA ARG A 88 8.83 12.36 7.57
C ARG A 88 8.72 10.84 7.68
N PHE A 89 7.81 10.36 8.52
CA PHE A 89 7.59 8.92 8.69
C PHE A 89 7.03 8.26 7.43
N LEU A 90 5.99 8.85 6.82
CA LEU A 90 5.36 8.33 5.61
C LEU A 90 6.31 8.40 4.42
N LEU A 91 7.04 9.50 4.25
CA LEU A 91 8.10 9.60 3.24
C LEU A 91 9.15 8.51 3.44
N PHE A 92 9.62 8.31 4.68
CA PHE A 92 10.58 7.25 4.99
C PHE A 92 10.04 5.85 4.65
N MET A 93 8.79 5.55 5.01
CA MET A 93 8.15 4.28 4.69
C MET A 93 7.96 4.09 3.19
N THR A 94 7.47 5.11 2.49
CA THR A 94 7.25 5.08 1.04
C THR A 94 8.56 4.94 0.26
N VAL A 95 9.58 5.73 0.59
CA VAL A 95 10.91 5.61 -0.03
C VAL A 95 11.52 4.23 0.26
N GLY A 96 11.33 3.69 1.46
CA GLY A 96 11.75 2.34 1.81
C GLY A 96 11.09 1.22 0.98
N LEU A 97 9.96 1.51 0.33
CA LEU A 97 9.26 0.59 -0.57
C LEU A 97 9.66 0.74 -2.04
N TYR A 98 10.27 1.86 -2.43
CA TYR A 98 10.70 2.08 -3.80
C TYR A 98 11.85 1.15 -4.21
N ASP A 99 11.87 0.79 -5.49
CA ASP A 99 12.99 0.12 -6.12
C ASP A 99 14.22 1.05 -6.16
N PRO A 100 15.47 0.57 -6.05
CA PRO A 100 16.66 1.42 -6.05
C PRO A 100 16.73 2.46 -7.20
N PRO A 101 16.42 2.13 -8.47
CA PRO A 101 16.46 3.11 -9.57
C PRO A 101 15.46 4.27 -9.36
N VAL A 102 14.29 3.99 -8.79
CA VAL A 102 13.27 5.02 -8.48
C VAL A 102 13.76 5.95 -7.38
N ARG A 103 14.46 5.43 -6.37
CA ARG A 103 15.06 6.27 -5.32
C ARG A 103 16.12 7.19 -5.89
N GLU A 104 16.98 6.67 -6.76
CA GLU A 104 18.03 7.46 -7.43
C GLU A 104 17.43 8.55 -8.33
N LEU A 105 16.45 8.21 -9.17
CA LEU A 105 15.70 9.15 -10.00
C LEU A 105 15.08 10.31 -9.20
N MET A 106 14.56 9.99 -8.00
CA MET A 106 13.95 10.96 -7.11
C MET A 106 14.97 11.69 -6.21
N GLY A 107 16.25 11.31 -6.25
CA GLY A 107 17.31 11.92 -5.45
C GLY A 107 17.31 11.51 -3.97
N PHE A 108 16.67 10.39 -3.62
CA PHE A 108 16.63 9.89 -2.25
C PHE A 108 17.85 9.02 -1.95
N THR A 109 18.54 9.33 -0.85
CA THR A 109 19.59 8.48 -0.30
C THR A 109 18.99 7.46 0.67
N TRP A 110 19.49 6.23 0.62
CA TRP A 110 19.05 5.15 1.51
C TRP A 110 20.24 4.57 2.27
N SER A 111 20.35 4.90 3.54
CA SER A 111 21.44 4.44 4.39
C SER A 111 21.20 3.03 4.94
N PRO A 112 22.27 2.26 5.28
CA PRO A 112 22.13 0.96 5.93
C PRO A 112 21.34 1.01 7.25
N ARG A 113 21.40 2.15 7.96
CA ARG A 113 20.62 2.36 9.19
C ARG A 113 19.12 2.48 8.89
N GLN A 114 18.76 3.23 7.86
CA GLN A 114 17.37 3.36 7.40
C GLN A 114 16.82 2.01 6.97
N GLU A 115 17.59 1.23 6.20
CA GLU A 115 17.20 -0.13 5.81
C GLU A 115 16.98 -1.04 7.02
N TRP A 116 17.88 -0.99 8.01
CA TRP A 116 17.74 -1.76 9.22
C TRP A 116 16.47 -1.41 9.99
N VAL A 117 16.20 -0.11 10.18
CA VAL A 117 14.97 0.37 10.86
C VAL A 117 13.73 -0.06 10.08
N HIS A 118 13.71 0.13 8.76
CA HIS A 118 12.59 -0.25 7.90
C HIS A 118 12.28 -1.75 8.01
N ARG A 119 13.32 -2.60 7.98
CA ARG A 119 13.19 -4.04 8.17
C ARG A 119 12.65 -4.39 9.56
N ARG A 120 13.06 -3.68 10.62
CA ARG A 120 12.51 -3.89 11.98
C ARG A 120 11.03 -3.52 12.06
N ILE A 121 10.62 -2.41 11.45
CA ILE A 121 9.21 -2.02 11.37
C ILE A 121 8.41 -3.10 10.63
N GLY A 122 8.90 -3.58 9.48
CA GLY A 122 8.26 -4.66 8.72
C GLY A 122 8.13 -5.96 9.54
N ASN A 123 9.14 -6.31 10.33
CA ASN A 123 9.10 -7.47 11.22
C ASN A 123 8.12 -7.29 12.38
N ALA A 124 8.08 -6.10 12.97
CA ALA A 124 7.13 -5.78 14.04
C ALA A 124 5.69 -5.83 13.53
N LEU A 125 5.44 -5.29 12.33
CA LEU A 125 4.13 -5.37 11.68
C LEU A 125 3.74 -6.83 11.39
N HIS A 126 4.67 -7.65 10.88
CA HIS A 126 4.43 -9.08 10.67
C HIS A 126 4.08 -9.82 11.97
N LEU A 127 4.77 -9.51 13.07
CA LEU A 127 4.47 -10.09 14.36
C LEU A 127 3.08 -9.66 14.85
N ALA A 128 2.75 -8.38 14.68
CA ALA A 128 1.41 -7.87 15.02
C ALA A 128 0.32 -8.60 14.22
N THR A 129 0.52 -8.83 12.92
CA THR A 129 -0.47 -9.57 12.12
C THR A 129 -0.59 -11.04 12.49
N LYS A 130 0.47 -11.66 13.04
CA LYS A 130 0.44 -13.04 13.52
C LYS A 130 -0.21 -13.19 14.90
N LEU A 131 -0.08 -12.18 15.77
CA LEU A 131 -0.57 -12.23 17.15
C LEU A 131 -2.00 -11.67 17.30
N LEU A 132 -2.40 -10.72 16.46
CA LEU A 132 -3.73 -10.13 16.54
C LEU A 132 -4.79 -11.08 15.96
N PRO A 133 -5.97 -11.20 16.59
CA PRO A 133 -7.06 -12.00 16.03
C PRO A 133 -7.46 -11.50 14.64
N ASP A 134 -7.68 -12.42 13.71
CA ASP A 134 -8.05 -12.12 12.31
C ASP A 134 -9.19 -11.10 12.21
N ARG A 135 -10.16 -11.18 13.12
CA ARG A 135 -11.34 -10.30 13.14
C ARG A 135 -11.00 -8.83 13.33
N VAL A 136 -9.93 -8.51 14.06
CA VAL A 136 -9.47 -7.12 14.28
C VAL A 136 -8.69 -6.61 13.07
N MET A 137 -8.01 -7.52 12.36
CA MET A 137 -7.25 -7.20 11.14
C MET A 137 -8.15 -7.04 9.90
N MET A 138 -9.43 -7.42 9.97
CA MET A 138 -10.37 -7.29 8.86
C MET A 138 -10.94 -5.87 8.79
N HIS A 139 -10.83 -5.25 7.61
CA HIS A 139 -11.60 -4.05 7.26
C HIS A 139 -13.10 -4.27 7.55
N PRO A 140 -13.86 -3.28 8.06
CA PRO A 140 -15.28 -3.45 8.42
C PRO A 140 -16.14 -4.12 7.35
N ARG A 141 -15.95 -3.76 6.07
CA ARG A 141 -16.59 -4.42 4.92
C ARG A 141 -16.27 -5.92 4.80
N LYS A 142 -14.99 -6.29 4.90
CA LYS A 142 -14.56 -7.70 4.88
C LYS A 142 -15.16 -8.45 6.07
N ARG A 143 -15.10 -7.85 7.28
CA ARG A 143 -15.67 -8.44 8.49
C ARG A 143 -17.17 -8.67 8.35
N SER A 144 -17.92 -7.71 7.81
CA SER A 144 -19.36 -7.83 7.56
C SER A 144 -19.68 -8.96 6.55
N ALA A 145 -18.89 -9.10 5.48
CA ALA A 145 -19.05 -10.20 4.54
C ALA A 145 -18.79 -11.56 5.18
N MET A 146 -17.72 -11.69 5.98
CA MET A 146 -17.41 -12.92 6.72
C MET A 146 -18.49 -13.24 7.77
N ASP A 147 -18.97 -12.25 8.51
CA ASP A 147 -20.02 -12.43 9.50
C ASP A 147 -21.33 -12.91 8.84
N ARG A 148 -21.63 -12.48 7.59
CA ARG A 148 -22.74 -13.07 6.79
C ARG A 148 -22.47 -14.50 6.37
N ALA A 149 -21.28 -14.79 5.84
CA ALA A 149 -20.90 -16.13 5.41
C ALA A 149 -20.90 -17.15 6.56
N PHE A 150 -20.54 -16.71 7.77
CA PHE A 150 -20.56 -17.54 8.99
C PHE A 150 -21.90 -17.51 9.74
N GLY A 151 -22.94 -16.87 9.18
CA GLY A 151 -24.29 -16.84 9.77
C GLY A 151 -24.46 -15.97 11.02
N ARG A 152 -23.48 -15.11 11.34
CA ARG A 152 -23.59 -14.12 12.43
C ARG A 152 -24.42 -12.90 12.03
N LEU A 153 -24.55 -12.65 10.74
CA LEU A 153 -25.42 -11.64 10.15
C LEU A 153 -26.32 -12.27 9.09
N PRO A 154 -27.58 -11.81 8.96
CA PRO A 154 -28.44 -12.17 7.84
C PRO A 154 -27.79 -11.86 6.48
N VAL A 155 -28.07 -12.67 5.45
CA VAL A 155 -27.48 -12.50 4.11
C VAL A 155 -27.83 -11.14 3.48
N ASP A 156 -28.99 -10.61 3.83
CA ASP A 156 -29.62 -9.36 3.44
C ASP A 156 -29.29 -8.18 4.39
N ALA A 157 -28.40 -8.39 5.37
CA ALA A 157 -27.95 -7.31 6.24
C ALA A 157 -27.36 -6.14 5.42
N PRO A 158 -27.61 -4.89 5.84
CA PRO A 158 -27.18 -3.70 5.10
C PRO A 158 -25.66 -3.68 4.93
N LEU A 159 -25.21 -3.22 3.75
CA LEU A 159 -23.79 -3.14 3.44
C LEU A 159 -23.13 -2.03 4.26
N VAL A 160 -22.25 -2.42 5.16
CA VAL A 160 -21.42 -1.51 5.95
C VAL A 160 -20.55 -0.65 5.02
N GLU A 161 -20.47 0.66 5.27
CA GLU A 161 -19.56 1.61 4.60
C GLU A 161 -19.64 1.60 3.06
N THR A 162 -20.79 1.22 2.49
CA THR A 162 -21.04 1.42 1.06
C THR A 162 -21.80 2.73 0.91
N PRO A 163 -21.30 3.71 0.12
CA PRO A 163 -22.06 4.92 -0.17
C PRO A 163 -23.43 4.53 -0.73
N ALA A 164 -24.47 5.27 -0.36
CA ALA A 164 -25.73 5.18 -1.08
C ALA A 164 -25.43 5.46 -2.57
N ARG A 165 -25.80 4.53 -3.45
CA ARG A 165 -25.66 4.71 -4.90
C ARG A 165 -26.65 5.75 -5.40
#